data_AF-V2X2J1-F1
#
_entry.id   AF-V2X2J1-F1
#
_cell.length_a   1.000
_cell.length_b   1.000
_cell.length_c   1.000
_cell.angle_alpha   90.00
_cell.angle_beta   90.00
_cell.angle_gamma   90.00
#
_symmetry.space_group_name_H-M   'P 1'
#
loop_
_entity.id
_entity.type
_entity.pdbx_description
1 polymer ?
#
loop_
_entity_poly.entity_id
_entity_poly.type
_entity_poly.pdbx_seq_one_letter_code
_entity_poly.pdbx_strand_id
1 'polypeptide(L)' 'MNRGAGRQSMSELKLRRLLEHNQRLREDLARPRIRVSEASASLIRYCKTTKDHLVPSVWGPVGRAEDPYAPQGSKCCSVQ' A
#
# COMPACT_ATOMS: atom_id res chain seq x y z
N MET A 1 -32.20 37.25 -16.56
CA MET A 1 -32.32 35.94 -17.24
C MET A 1 -31.61 34.88 -16.40
N ASN A 2 -32.33 33.89 -15.86
CA ASN A 2 -31.69 32.64 -15.41
C ASN A 2 -32.76 31.54 -15.40
N ARG A 3 -32.95 30.86 -16.53
CA ARG A 3 -33.91 29.76 -16.65
C ARG A 3 -33.16 28.44 -16.57
N GLY A 4 -33.35 27.75 -15.45
CA GLY A 4 -33.32 26.30 -15.32
C GLY A 4 -31.97 25.62 -15.54
N ALA A 5 -31.37 25.10 -14.46
CA ALA A 5 -30.56 23.89 -14.56
C ALA A 5 -31.48 22.78 -15.11
N GLY A 6 -31.48 22.66 -16.44
CA GLY A 6 -32.39 21.78 -17.18
C GLY A 6 -32.20 20.33 -16.77
N ARG A 7 -33.30 19.57 -16.74
CA ARG A 7 -33.29 18.10 -16.70
C ARG A 7 -32.34 17.62 -17.80
N GLN A 8 -31.10 17.27 -17.42
CA GLN A 8 -30.17 16.65 -18.35
C GLN A 8 -30.86 15.41 -18.92
N SER A 9 -30.92 15.32 -20.24
CA SER A 9 -31.46 14.14 -20.88
C SER A 9 -30.66 12.92 -20.41
N MET A 10 -31.34 11.79 -20.17
CA MET A 10 -30.67 10.53 -19.83
C MET A 10 -29.56 10.17 -20.83
N SER A 11 -29.67 10.61 -22.09
CA SER A 11 -28.63 10.46 -23.11
C SER A 11 -27.36 11.25 -22.78
N GLU A 12 -27.49 12.50 -22.34
CA GLU A 12 -26.36 13.38 -21.99
C GLU A 12 -25.63 12.88 -20.74
N LEU A 13 -26.38 12.44 -19.73
CA LEU A 13 -25.82 11.85 -18.52
C LEU A 13 -25.08 10.54 -18.80
N LYS A 14 -25.62 9.67 -19.67
CA LYS A 14 -24.95 8.45 -20.12
C LYS A 14 -23.67 8.76 -20.90
N LEU A 15 -23.72 9.73 -21.82
CA LEU A 15 -22.55 10.16 -22.59
C LEU A 15 -21.43 10.65 -21.66
N ARG A 16 -21.76 11.51 -20.69
CA ARG A 16 -20.80 12.00 -19.70
C ARG A 16 -20.13 10.85 -18.95
N ARG A 17 -20.90 9.87 -18.47
CA ARG A 17 -20.35 8.68 -17.77
C ARG A 17 -19.42 7.87 -18.66
N LEU A 18 -19.75 7.71 -19.95
CA LEU A 18 -18.90 6.99 -20.90
C LEU A 18 -17.59 7.73 -21.14
N LEU A 19 -17.63 9.07 -21.27
CA LEU A 19 -16.42 9.88 -21.44
C LEU A 19 -15.53 9.81 -20.20
N GLU A 20 -16.11 9.95 -19.00
CA GLU A 20 -15.38 9.83 -17.74
C GLU A 20 -14.75 8.43 -17.59
N HIS A 21 -15.46 7.37 -17.98
CA HIS A 21 -14.92 6.00 -17.95
C HIS A 21 -13.81 5.81 -18.99
N ASN A 22 -13.99 6.30 -20.21
CA ASN A 22 -12.96 6.23 -21.26
C ASN A 22 -11.68 6.97 -20.84
N GLN A 23 -11.82 8.12 -20.18
CA GLN A 23 -10.70 8.88 -19.67
C GLN A 23 -9.91 8.07 -18.62
N ARG A 24 -10.58 7.43 -17.65
CA ARG A 24 -9.93 6.56 -16.66
C ARG A 24 -9.20 5.38 -17.31
N LEU A 25 -9.81 4.76 -18.32
CA LEU A 25 -9.17 3.67 -19.07
C LEU A 25 -7.92 4.13 -19.82
N ARG A 26 -7.94 5.33 -20.41
CA ARG A 26 -6.78 5.92 -21.08
C ARG A 26 -5.64 6.19 -20.09
N GLU A 27 -5.96 6.69 -18.90
CA GLU A 27 -4.99 6.92 -17.83
C GLU A 27 -4.35 5.61 -17.35
N ASP A 28 -5.16 4.57 -17.11
CA ASP A 28 -4.66 3.25 -16.71
C ASP A 28 -3.84 2.57 -17.81
N LEU A 29 -4.22 2.77 -19.07
CA LEU A 29 -3.43 2.28 -20.21
C LEU A 29 -2.07 2.96 -20.27
N ALA A 30 -2.02 4.27 -20.07
CA ALA A 30 -0.80 5.08 -20.10
C ALA A 30 0.11 4.88 -18.87
N ARG A 31 -0.36 4.23 -17.81
CA ARG A 31 0.44 3.97 -16.60
C ARG A 31 1.72 3.20 -16.94
N PRO A 32 2.92 3.70 -16.55
CA PRO A 32 4.17 3.01 -16.83
C PRO A 32 4.22 1.67 -16.09
N ARG A 33 4.73 0.63 -16.76
CA ARG A 33 4.86 -0.73 -16.23
C ARG A 33 6.31 -1.17 -16.30
N ILE A 34 6.73 -1.95 -15.32
CA ILE A 34 8.04 -2.63 -15.31
C ILE A 34 7.85 -4.11 -15.61
N ARG A 35 8.93 -4.79 -16.00
CA ARG A 35 8.88 -6.24 -16.22
C ARG A 35 8.68 -6.95 -14.90
N VAL A 36 7.90 -8.04 -14.91
CA VAL A 36 7.65 -8.84 -13.69
C VAL A 36 8.95 -9.37 -13.11
N SER A 37 9.88 -9.84 -13.95
CA SER A 37 11.20 -10.30 -13.50
C SER A 37 11.99 -9.24 -12.74
N GLU A 38 11.91 -7.98 -13.17
CA GLU A 38 12.55 -6.84 -12.50
C GLU A 38 11.88 -6.52 -11.17
N ALA A 39 10.54 -6.49 -11.14
CA ALA A 39 9.77 -6.28 -9.92
C ALA A 39 10.08 -7.38 -8.88
N SER A 40 10.08 -8.65 -9.30
CA SER A 40 10.41 -9.79 -8.43
C SER A 40 11.84 -9.70 -7.91
N ALA A 41 12.82 -9.34 -8.75
CA ALA A 41 14.20 -9.17 -8.31
C ALA A 41 14.35 -8.05 -7.27
N SER A 42 13.60 -6.95 -7.42
CA SER A 42 13.55 -5.86 -6.45
C SER A 42 12.99 -6.31 -5.09
N LEU A 43 11.87 -7.05 -5.11
CA LEU A 43 11.26 -7.61 -3.90
C LEU A 43 12.21 -8.58 -3.19
N ILE A 44 12.82 -9.51 -3.93
CA ILE A 44 13.79 -10.46 -3.37
C ILE A 44 14.96 -9.71 -2.73
N ARG A 45 15.48 -8.68 -3.40
CA ARG A 45 16.58 -7.86 -2.85
C ARG A 45 16.16 -7.24 -1.53
N TYR A 46 15.02 -6.56 -1.48
CA TYR A 46 14.52 -5.93 -0.27
C TYR A 46 14.38 -6.94 0.88
N CYS A 47 13.74 -8.09 0.63
CA CYS A 47 13.59 -9.14 1.64
C CYS A 47 14.91 -9.79 2.07
N LYS A 48 15.99 -9.64 1.31
CA LYS A 48 17.33 -10.16 1.65
C LYS A 48 18.22 -9.14 2.36
N THR A 49 17.91 -7.86 2.28
CA THR A 49 18.73 -6.79 2.89
C THR A 49 18.08 -6.18 4.13
N THR A 50 16.78 -6.36 4.28
CA THR A 50 16.01 -5.80 5.40
C THR A 50 15.78 -6.89 6.45
N LYS A 51 16.45 -6.76 7.61
CA LYS A 51 16.32 -7.72 8.72
C LYS A 51 14.87 -7.76 9.22
N ASP A 52 14.33 -8.97 9.33
CA ASP A 52 13.02 -9.23 9.93
C ASP A 52 13.18 -10.07 11.20
N HIS A 53 12.90 -9.45 12.35
CA HIS A 53 12.99 -10.06 13.67
C HIS A 53 11.96 -11.18 13.90
N LEU A 54 10.88 -11.23 13.11
CA LEU A 54 9.84 -12.27 13.18
C LEU A 54 10.19 -13.51 12.35
N VAL A 55 11.32 -13.50 11.63
CA VAL A 55 11.83 -14.67 10.88
C VAL A 55 13.22 -15.07 11.37
N PRO A 56 13.34 -15.63 12.60
CA PRO A 56 14.65 -15.97 13.18
C PRO A 56 15.39 -17.08 12.43
N SER A 57 14.70 -17.90 11.65
CA SER A 57 15.32 -18.96 10.84
C SER A 57 16.23 -18.42 9.74
N VAL A 58 15.99 -17.19 9.28
CA VAL A 58 16.79 -16.52 8.24
C VAL A 58 17.70 -15.46 8.85
N TRP A 59 17.20 -14.72 9.84
CA TRP A 59 17.88 -13.53 10.39
C TRP A 59 18.56 -13.73 11.75
N GLY A 60 18.41 -14.93 12.34
CA GLY A 60 18.88 -15.24 13.68
C GLY A 60 17.92 -14.75 14.78
N PRO A 61 18.11 -15.23 16.03
CA PRO A 61 17.29 -14.81 17.16
C PRO A 61 17.47 -13.31 17.46
N VAL A 62 16.40 -12.67 17.92
CA VAL A 62 16.44 -11.28 18.39
C VAL A 62 17.21 -11.23 19.70
N GLY A 63 18.21 -10.35 19.79
CA GLY A 63 18.94 -10.14 21.04
C GLY A 63 18.01 -9.53 22.11
N ARG A 64 18.16 -9.92 23.38
CA ARG A 64 17.37 -9.35 24.50
C ARG A 64 17.43 -7.82 24.60
N ALA A 65 18.52 -7.21 24.14
CA ALA A 65 18.68 -5.76 24.13
C ALA A 65 18.01 -5.09 22.92
N GLU A 66 17.74 -5.84 21.85
CA GLU A 66 17.05 -5.37 20.64
C GLU A 66 15.53 -5.54 20.74
N ASP A 67 15.06 -6.38 21.66
CA ASP A 67 13.63 -6.61 21.90
C ASP A 67 13.08 -5.68 22.99
N PRO A 68 12.30 -4.65 22.65
CA PRO A 68 11.71 -3.71 23.61
C PRO A 68 10.66 -4.36 24.52
N TYR A 69 10.18 -5.55 24.18
CA TYR A 69 9.20 -6.32 24.96
C TYR A 69 9.86 -7.44 25.77
N ALA A 70 11.18 -7.62 25.67
CA ALA A 70 11.88 -8.59 26.49
C ALA A 70 11.66 -8.27 27.97
N PRO A 71 11.40 -9.28 28.82
CA PRO A 71 11.23 -9.06 30.24
C PRO A 71 12.53 -8.48 30.81
N GLN A 72 12.48 -7.19 31.14
CA GLN A 72 13.53 -6.50 31.88
C GLN A 72 13.63 -7.22 33.23
N GLY A 73 14.81 -7.74 33.56
CA GLY A 73 15.02 -8.52 34.78
C GLY A 73 14.40 -7.82 35.98
N SER A 74 13.44 -8.50 36.61
CA SER A 74 12.79 -8.20 37.89
C SER A 74 13.52 -7.10 38.69
N LYS A 75 13.11 -5.84 38.50
CA LYS A 75 13.26 -4.81 39.51
C LYS A 75 11.87 -4.57 40.07
N CYS A 76 11.66 -5.23 41.22
CA CYS A 76 10.68 -4.93 42.24
C CYS A 76 10.19 -3.47 42.18
N CYS A 77 8.86 -3.29 42.20
CA CYS A 77 8.06 -2.07 42.31
C CYS A 77 7.15 -1.79 41.09
N SER A 78 6.10 -2.60 40.94
CA SER A 78 4.82 -2.11 40.40
C SER A 78 3.98 -1.60 41.58
N VAL A 79 3.76 -0.29 41.67
CA VAL A 79 2.68 0.25 42.50
C VAL A 79 1.38 0.10 41.71
N GLN A 80 0.38 -0.45 42.40
CA GLN A 80 -1.00 -0.71 42.01
C GLN A 80 -1.68 0.43 41.24
#